data_AF-A0AAJ1TTH9-F1
#
_entry.id   AF-A0AAJ1TTH9-F1
#
_cell.length_a   1.000
_cell.length_b   1.000
_cell.length_c   1.000
_cell.angle_alpha   90.00
_cell.angle_beta   90.00
_cell.angle_gamma   90.00
#
_symmetry.space_group_name_H-M   'P 1'
#
loop_
_entity.id
_entity.type
_entity.pdbx_description
1 polymer ?
#
loop_
_entity_poly.entity_id
_entity_poly.type
_entity_poly.pdbx_seq_one_letter_code
_entity_poly.pdbx_strand_id
1 'polypeptide(L)'
;MFHPTRSTRLAALAAAPFALAAFLAVPAEAQPAAFGGPKILIHGNYCGPGNNAPLPPIDALDAACARHDACTPNGGLPSQACNLRLQQEATLISRDPRQPQDLRALAGFVAASATLIPTESGPQRLPASVSTDAVPGAYAPTLSRPAPSVDSSEDEPDDE
;
A
#
# COMPACT_ATOMS: atom_id res chain seq x y z
N MET A 1 -26.85 -67.51 -7.40
CA MET A 1 -27.14 -66.90 -8.72
C MET A 1 -27.97 -65.64 -8.48
N PHE A 2 -27.32 -64.48 -8.40
CA PHE A 2 -27.97 -63.17 -8.40
C PHE A 2 -27.06 -62.23 -9.21
N HIS A 3 -27.56 -61.73 -10.33
CA HIS A 3 -26.89 -60.74 -11.17
C HIS A 3 -27.24 -59.33 -10.67
N PRO A 4 -26.27 -58.42 -10.47
CA PRO A 4 -26.57 -57.01 -10.38
C PRO A 4 -26.69 -56.43 -11.80
N THR A 5 -27.88 -55.94 -12.15
CA THR A 5 -28.16 -55.31 -13.43
C THR A 5 -27.67 -53.87 -13.47
N ARG A 6 -26.87 -53.61 -14.51
CA ARG A 6 -26.43 -52.30 -15.00
C ARG A 6 -27.65 -51.47 -15.43
N SER A 7 -28.17 -50.60 -14.59
CA SER A 7 -29.14 -49.56 -14.97
C SER A 7 -29.27 -48.63 -13.77
N THR A 8 -28.53 -47.52 -13.69
CA THR A 8 -29.15 -46.19 -13.86
C THR A 8 -28.06 -45.11 -13.68
N ARG A 9 -26.91 -45.21 -14.35
CA ARG A 9 -25.85 -44.18 -14.30
C ARG A 9 -26.03 -43.03 -15.32
N LEU A 10 -27.24 -42.80 -15.83
CA LEU A 10 -27.47 -41.87 -16.95
C LEU A 10 -28.46 -40.73 -16.68
N ALA A 11 -28.88 -40.51 -15.43
CA ALA A 11 -29.78 -39.41 -15.08
C ALA A 11 -29.12 -38.27 -14.27
N ALA A 12 -27.78 -38.19 -14.24
CA ALA A 12 -27.07 -37.20 -13.42
C ALA A 12 -26.42 -36.05 -14.23
N LEU A 13 -26.58 -36.00 -15.55
CA LEU A 13 -25.78 -35.10 -16.42
C LEU A 13 -26.55 -33.96 -17.11
N ALA A 14 -27.83 -33.73 -16.78
CA ALA A 14 -28.64 -32.69 -17.44
C ALA A 14 -29.07 -31.52 -16.53
N ALA A 15 -28.55 -31.41 -15.31
CA ALA A 15 -28.84 -30.29 -14.39
C ALA A 15 -27.60 -29.50 -13.95
N ALA A 16 -26.42 -29.85 -14.45
CA ALA A 16 -25.16 -29.19 -14.10
C ALA A 16 -24.99 -27.75 -14.62
N PRO A 17 -25.47 -27.35 -15.83
CA PRO A 17 -25.14 -26.02 -16.34
C PRO A 17 -25.98 -24.88 -15.73
N PHE A 18 -27.16 -25.17 -15.18
CA PHE A 18 -28.01 -24.14 -14.55
C PHE A 18 -27.60 -23.82 -13.11
N ALA A 19 -27.03 -24.79 -12.38
CA ALA A 19 -26.55 -24.56 -11.02
C ALA A 19 -25.28 -23.69 -10.98
N LEU A 20 -24.45 -23.73 -12.03
CA LEU A 20 -23.21 -22.95 -12.10
C LEU A 20 -23.44 -21.44 -12.36
N ALA A 21 -24.52 -21.09 -13.07
CA ALA A 21 -24.84 -19.69 -13.40
C ALA A 21 -25.39 -18.90 -12.20
N ALA A 22 -25.99 -19.57 -11.21
CA ALA A 22 -26.57 -18.91 -10.03
C ALA A 22 -25.51 -18.41 -9.02
N PHE A 23 -24.28 -18.94 -9.04
CA PHE A 23 -23.22 -18.53 -8.12
C PHE A 23 -22.51 -17.23 -8.55
N LEU A 24 -22.63 -16.81 -9.81
CA LEU A 24 -21.95 -15.60 -10.34
C LEU A 24 -22.76 -14.31 -10.14
N ALA A 25 -24.03 -14.41 -9.74
CA ALA A 25 -24.92 -13.26 -9.56
C ALA A 25 -25.01 -12.78 -8.10
N VAL A 26 -24.19 -13.32 -7.19
CA VAL A 26 -24.14 -12.85 -5.80
C VAL A 26 -23.41 -11.51 -5.78
N PRO A 27 -24.06 -10.38 -5.43
CA PRO A 27 -23.35 -9.13 -5.23
C PRO A 27 -22.39 -9.33 -4.07
N ALA A 28 -21.10 -9.08 -4.29
CA ALA A 28 -20.13 -8.99 -3.22
C ALA A 28 -20.39 -7.68 -2.47
N GLU A 29 -21.31 -7.74 -1.50
CA GLU A 29 -21.48 -6.68 -0.51
C GLU A 29 -20.20 -6.62 0.31
N ALA A 30 -19.29 -5.72 -0.07
CA ALA A 30 -18.12 -5.40 0.73
C ALA A 30 -18.64 -4.86 2.07
N GLN A 31 -18.42 -5.61 3.15
CA GLN A 31 -18.81 -5.13 4.47
C GLN A 31 -18.09 -3.81 4.72
N PRO A 32 -18.80 -2.77 5.22
CA PRO A 32 -18.14 -1.54 5.60
C PRO A 32 -17.01 -1.92 6.56
N ALA A 33 -15.79 -1.44 6.27
CA ALA A 33 -14.66 -1.61 7.18
C ALA A 33 -15.08 -0.96 8.51
N ALA A 34 -15.48 -1.79 9.46
CA ALA A 34 -15.87 -1.32 10.78
C ALA A 34 -14.58 -0.91 11.49
N PHE A 35 -14.25 0.37 11.42
CA PHE A 35 -13.26 0.97 12.30
C PHE A 35 -13.76 0.84 13.73
N GLY A 36 -13.19 -0.12 14.48
CA GLY A 36 -13.73 -0.57 15.77
C GLY A 36 -13.87 -2.08 15.91
N GLY A 37 -13.46 -2.87 14.91
CA GLY A 37 -13.30 -4.33 15.03
C GLY A 37 -12.26 -4.74 16.10
N PRO A 38 -12.08 -6.06 16.34
CA PRO A 38 -11.10 -6.55 17.29
C PRO A 38 -9.69 -6.05 16.95
N LYS A 39 -8.89 -5.75 17.99
CA LYS A 39 -7.50 -5.32 17.83
C LYS A 39 -6.67 -6.48 17.29
N ILE A 40 -5.93 -6.26 16.22
CA ILE A 40 -5.04 -7.25 15.60
C ILE A 40 -3.65 -6.64 15.52
N LEU A 41 -2.89 -6.77 16.60
CA LEU A 41 -1.55 -6.19 16.69
C LEU A 41 -0.52 -7.20 16.21
N ILE A 42 0.32 -6.79 15.27
CA ILE A 42 1.49 -7.54 14.83
C ILE A 42 2.71 -7.25 15.71
N HIS A 43 2.69 -6.13 16.42
CA HIS A 43 3.78 -5.70 17.29
C HIS A 43 3.32 -4.65 18.30
N GLY A 44 3.86 -4.73 19.52
CA GLY A 44 3.68 -3.70 20.54
C GLY A 44 2.23 -3.36 20.86
N ASN A 45 1.98 -2.07 21.06
CA ASN A 45 0.68 -1.51 21.43
C ASN A 45 -0.07 -0.88 20.25
N TYR A 46 0.60 -0.58 19.14
CA TYR A 46 0.07 0.27 18.08
C TYR A 46 0.23 -0.28 16.66
N CYS A 47 1.08 -1.27 16.41
CA CYS A 47 1.25 -1.76 15.04
C CYS A 47 0.15 -2.77 14.68
N GLY A 48 -0.92 -2.29 14.01
CA GLY A 48 -1.98 -3.11 13.44
C GLY A 48 -3.35 -2.41 13.44
N PRO A 49 -4.43 -3.05 12.97
CA PRO A 49 -5.79 -2.52 13.13
C PRO A 49 -6.18 -2.41 14.61
N GLY A 50 -6.57 -1.20 15.03
CA GLY A 50 -6.81 -0.84 16.43
C GLY A 50 -5.52 -0.68 17.23
N ASN A 51 -5.61 -0.31 18.51
CA ASN A 51 -4.42 -0.15 19.36
C ASN A 51 -4.74 -0.26 20.85
N ASN A 52 -3.70 -0.29 21.69
CA ASN A 52 -3.79 -0.32 23.14
C ASN A 52 -3.60 1.06 23.79
N ALA A 53 -3.95 2.15 23.09
CA ALA A 53 -3.93 3.47 23.71
C ALA A 53 -4.75 3.46 25.03
N PRO A 54 -4.27 4.13 26.09
CA PRO A 54 -3.15 5.07 26.12
C PRO A 54 -1.80 4.47 26.59
N LEU A 55 -1.55 3.16 26.47
CA LEU A 55 -0.27 2.56 26.87
C LEU A 55 0.91 3.17 26.09
N PRO A 56 2.09 3.38 26.71
CA PRO A 56 3.24 3.92 25.99
C PRO A 56 3.73 2.94 24.92
N PRO A 57 4.32 3.43 23.81
CA PRO A 57 4.99 2.57 22.85
C PRO A 57 6.17 1.84 23.49
N ILE A 58 6.37 0.57 23.14
CA ILE A 58 7.39 -0.27 23.77
C ILE A 58 8.77 -0.15 23.12
N ASP A 59 8.84 0.36 21.88
CA ASP A 59 10.08 0.61 21.15
C ASP A 59 9.90 1.63 20.02
N ALA A 60 10.94 1.81 19.20
CA ALA A 60 10.95 2.79 18.12
C ALA A 60 9.93 2.49 17.00
N LEU A 61 9.69 1.21 16.69
CA LEU A 61 8.73 0.82 15.66
C LEU A 61 7.30 1.03 16.17
N ASP A 62 7.02 0.59 17.39
CA ASP A 62 5.74 0.82 18.04
C ASP A 62 5.44 2.33 18.17
N ALA A 63 6.46 3.16 18.42
CA ALA A 63 6.30 4.62 18.47
C ALA A 63 5.98 5.23 17.09
N ALA A 64 6.47 4.66 15.99
CA ALA A 64 6.08 5.07 14.64
C ALA A 64 4.63 4.71 14.35
N CYS A 65 4.20 3.49 14.72
CA CYS A 65 2.81 3.07 14.62
C CYS A 65 1.88 3.96 15.46
N ALA A 66 2.26 4.32 16.69
CA ALA A 66 1.48 5.22 17.54
C ALA A 66 1.26 6.61 16.91
N ARG A 67 2.28 7.15 16.23
CA ARG A 67 2.16 8.42 15.49
C ARG A 67 1.27 8.29 14.26
N HIS A 68 1.28 7.14 13.59
CA HIS A 68 0.38 6.85 12.46
C HIS A 68 -1.08 6.79 12.92
N ASP A 69 -1.35 6.10 14.01
CA ASP A 69 -2.69 6.04 14.61
C ASP A 69 -3.19 7.42 15.03
N ALA A 70 -2.33 8.22 15.68
CA ALA A 70 -2.65 9.59 16.07
C ALA A 70 -2.86 10.54 14.87
N CYS A 71 -2.35 10.18 13.68
CA CYS A 71 -2.61 10.89 12.42
C CYS A 71 -4.06 10.71 11.95
N THR A 72 -4.80 9.75 12.54
CA THR A 72 -6.17 9.40 12.18
C THR A 72 -7.10 9.44 13.41
N PRO A 73 -7.23 10.60 14.09
CA PRO A 73 -7.83 10.69 15.43
C PRO A 73 -9.32 10.31 15.49
N ASN A 74 -10.03 10.35 14.37
CA ASN A 74 -11.45 9.98 14.30
C ASN A 74 -11.67 8.47 14.11
N GLY A 75 -10.60 7.68 14.10
CA GLY A 75 -10.65 6.23 13.86
C GLY A 75 -10.98 5.86 12.40
N GLY A 76 -11.03 6.81 11.46
CA GLY A 76 -11.29 6.52 10.04
C GLY A 76 -10.11 5.89 9.29
N LEU A 77 -10.15 5.97 7.96
CA LEU A 77 -8.99 5.61 7.15
C LEU A 77 -7.89 6.67 7.26
N PRO A 78 -6.60 6.28 7.31
CA PRO A 78 -5.51 7.24 7.27
C PRO A 78 -5.47 7.97 5.92
N SER A 79 -4.94 9.19 5.91
CA SER A 79 -4.59 9.85 4.64
C SER A 79 -3.37 9.19 4.00
N GLN A 80 -3.17 9.37 2.69
CA GLN A 80 -1.95 8.94 2.01
C GLN A 80 -0.68 9.55 2.66
N ALA A 81 -0.75 10.79 3.14
CA ALA A 81 0.36 11.43 3.83
C ALA A 81 0.71 10.72 5.15
N CYS A 82 -0.29 10.26 5.91
CA CYS A 82 -0.07 9.47 7.12
C CYS A 82 0.65 8.15 6.78
N ASN A 83 0.20 7.45 5.74
CA ASN A 83 0.80 6.18 5.31
C ASN A 83 2.25 6.37 4.82
N LEU A 84 2.53 7.42 4.05
CA LEU A 84 3.89 7.75 3.60
C LEU A 84 4.81 8.07 4.77
N ARG A 85 4.32 8.77 5.80
CA ARG A 85 5.11 9.03 7.01
C ARG A 85 5.45 7.73 7.74
N LEU A 86 4.49 6.82 7.91
CA LEU A 86 4.74 5.50 8.52
C LEU A 86 5.79 4.72 7.73
N GLN A 87 5.67 4.68 6.40
CA GLN A 87 6.65 4.02 5.53
C GLN A 87 8.07 4.57 5.75
N GLN A 88 8.21 5.89 5.77
CA GLN A 88 9.52 6.54 5.93
C GLN A 88 10.14 6.24 7.31
N GLU A 89 9.38 6.40 8.38
CA GLU A 89 9.87 6.14 9.74
C GLU A 89 10.25 4.66 9.92
N ALA A 90 9.41 3.73 9.46
CA ALA A 90 9.70 2.29 9.53
C ALA A 90 10.90 1.88 8.66
N THR A 91 11.09 2.54 7.49
CA THR A 91 12.28 2.32 6.64
C THR A 91 13.56 2.69 7.37
N LEU A 92 13.60 3.84 8.06
CA LEU A 92 14.76 4.26 8.85
C LEU A 92 15.07 3.25 9.95
N ILE A 93 14.05 2.76 10.66
CA ILE A 93 14.20 1.76 11.72
C ILE A 93 14.73 0.43 11.16
N SER A 94 14.24 -0.02 10.00
CA SER A 94 14.71 -1.26 9.35
C SER A 94 16.21 -1.24 9.01
N ARG A 95 16.76 -0.04 8.77
CA ARG A 95 18.15 0.20 8.39
C ARG A 95 19.05 0.55 9.58
N ASP A 96 18.51 0.81 10.77
CA ASP A 96 19.29 1.14 11.96
C ASP A 96 20.02 -0.12 12.49
N PRO A 97 21.36 -0.20 12.40
CA PRO A 97 22.11 -1.37 12.85
C PRO A 97 22.09 -1.55 14.38
N ARG A 98 21.63 -0.54 15.14
CA ARG A 98 21.50 -0.64 16.59
C ARG A 98 20.22 -1.35 17.03
N GLN A 99 19.28 -1.57 16.11
CA GLN A 99 18.03 -2.26 16.40
C GLN A 99 18.20 -3.79 16.30
N PRO A 100 17.49 -4.58 17.14
CA PRO A 100 17.49 -6.04 17.01
C PRO A 100 17.10 -6.50 15.61
N GLN A 101 17.70 -7.60 15.13
CA GLN A 101 17.47 -8.08 13.76
C GLN A 101 15.99 -8.34 13.46
N ASP A 102 15.26 -8.96 14.39
CA ASP A 102 13.83 -9.25 14.23
C ASP A 102 13.00 -7.96 14.14
N LEU A 103 13.34 -6.95 14.96
CA LEU A 103 12.67 -5.65 14.93
C LEU A 103 12.96 -4.89 13.63
N ARG A 104 14.17 -5.00 13.09
CA ARG A 104 14.52 -4.45 11.78
C ARG A 104 13.74 -5.13 10.65
N ALA A 105 13.60 -6.45 10.69
CA ALA A 105 12.82 -7.21 9.72
C ALA A 105 11.34 -6.83 9.77
N LEU A 106 10.78 -6.75 10.98
CA LEU A 106 9.40 -6.33 11.21
C LEU A 106 9.15 -4.88 10.76
N ALA A 107 10.08 -3.97 11.03
CA ALA A 107 10.03 -2.60 10.51
C ALA A 107 10.07 -2.56 8.98
N GLY A 108 10.85 -3.44 8.34
CA GLY A 108 10.85 -3.60 6.88
C GLY A 108 9.50 -4.06 6.34
N PHE A 109 8.85 -5.01 7.02
CA PHE A 109 7.48 -5.46 6.68
C PHE A 109 6.45 -4.32 6.85
N VAL A 110 6.49 -3.59 7.96
CA VAL A 110 5.62 -2.42 8.20
C VAL A 110 5.84 -1.36 7.12
N ALA A 111 7.10 -1.07 6.76
CA ALA A 111 7.42 -0.11 5.71
C ALA A 111 6.85 -0.53 4.34
N ALA A 112 6.98 -1.80 3.97
CA ALA A 112 6.48 -2.33 2.70
C ALA A 112 4.95 -2.36 2.63
N SER A 113 4.30 -2.69 3.75
CA SER A 113 2.83 -2.78 3.83
C SER A 113 2.15 -1.42 3.99
N ALA A 114 2.83 -0.40 4.53
CA ALA A 114 2.27 0.92 4.75
C ALA A 114 1.66 1.55 3.48
N THR A 115 2.22 1.27 2.30
CA THR A 115 1.70 1.77 1.01
C THR A 115 0.45 1.04 0.52
N LEU A 116 0.11 -0.10 1.12
CA LEU A 116 -1.06 -0.91 0.80
C LEU A 116 -2.25 -0.62 1.74
N ILE A 117 -2.03 0.17 2.80
CA ILE A 117 -3.10 0.56 3.72
C ILE A 117 -4.10 1.42 2.93
N PRO A 118 -5.40 1.06 2.94
CA PRO A 118 -6.42 1.85 2.28
C PRO A 118 -6.42 3.28 2.83
N THR A 119 -6.71 4.24 1.97
CA THR A 119 -6.74 5.66 2.35
C THR A 119 -8.14 6.22 2.22
N GLU A 120 -8.47 7.21 3.03
CA GLU A 120 -9.72 7.94 2.84
C GLU A 120 -9.67 8.60 1.47
N SER A 121 -10.64 8.25 0.61
CA SER A 121 -10.85 8.95 -0.66
C SER A 121 -11.49 10.30 -0.36
N GLY A 122 -10.71 11.25 0.17
CA GLY A 122 -11.12 12.65 0.21
C GLY A 122 -11.31 13.17 -1.23
N PRO A 123 -12.09 14.25 -1.44
CA PRO A 123 -12.16 14.87 -2.76
C PRO A 123 -10.74 15.17 -3.20
N GLN A 124 -10.34 14.57 -4.33
CA GLN A 124 -9.06 14.85 -4.97
C GLN A 124 -8.90 16.37 -5.00
N ARG A 125 -8.00 16.94 -4.20
CA ARG A 125 -7.56 18.32 -4.42
C ARG A 125 -6.81 18.26 -5.74
N LEU A 126 -7.54 18.38 -6.83
CA LEU A 126 -6.97 18.73 -8.12
C LEU A 126 -6.08 19.94 -7.85
N PRO A 127 -4.81 19.94 -8.29
CA PRO A 127 -3.98 21.12 -8.17
C PRO A 127 -4.79 22.28 -8.77
N ALA A 128 -4.86 23.41 -8.05
CA ALA A 128 -5.44 24.62 -8.60
C ALA A 128 -4.82 24.82 -9.98
N SER A 129 -5.65 24.93 -11.02
CA SER A 129 -5.17 25.23 -12.36
C SER A 129 -4.31 26.49 -12.27
N VAL A 130 -3.01 26.32 -12.45
CA VAL A 130 -2.09 27.45 -12.52
C VAL A 130 -2.47 28.18 -13.81
N SER A 131 -3.26 29.25 -13.67
CA SER A 131 -3.44 30.19 -14.77
C SER A 131 -2.10 30.88 -14.95
N THR A 132 -1.36 30.45 -15.96
CA THR A 132 -0.22 31.22 -16.48
C THR A 132 -0.79 32.39 -17.30
N ASP A 133 -1.48 33.32 -16.65
CA ASP A 133 -1.62 34.64 -17.24
C ASP A 133 -0.23 35.24 -17.21
N ALA A 134 0.43 35.18 -18.38
CA ALA A 134 1.67 35.86 -18.62
C ALA A 134 1.41 37.36 -18.43
N VAL A 135 1.75 37.89 -17.25
CA VAL A 135 1.86 39.33 -17.05
C VAL A 135 2.95 39.81 -18.01
N PRO A 136 2.65 40.68 -18.99
CA PRO A 136 3.67 41.25 -19.83
C PRO A 136 4.60 42.09 -18.94
N GLY A 137 5.83 41.63 -18.73
CA GLY A 137 6.86 42.39 -18.02
C GLY A 137 7.45 41.76 -16.76
N ALA A 138 7.06 40.54 -16.37
CA ALA A 138 7.80 39.82 -15.32
C ALA A 138 9.08 39.20 -15.92
N TYR A 139 10.23 39.73 -15.49
CA TYR A 139 11.57 39.26 -15.82
C TYR A 139 11.67 37.72 -15.66
N ALA A 140 12.02 37.03 -16.74
CA ALA A 140 12.42 35.63 -16.65
C ALA A 140 13.85 35.56 -16.10
N PRO A 141 14.13 34.84 -14.99
CA PRO A 141 15.51 34.57 -14.63
C PRO A 141 16.07 33.60 -15.68
N THR A 142 17.09 34.04 -16.41
CA THR A 142 17.80 33.16 -17.34
C THR A 142 18.52 32.10 -16.51
N LEU A 143 17.98 30.89 -16.44
CA LEU A 143 18.74 29.70 -16.06
C LEU A 143 19.71 29.39 -17.20
N SER A 144 20.85 30.07 -17.19
CA SER A 144 21.98 29.70 -18.03
C SER A 144 22.55 28.39 -17.50
N ARG A 145 22.19 27.27 -18.14
CA ARG A 145 22.85 25.99 -17.92
C ARG A 145 23.90 25.81 -19.01
N PRO A 146 25.19 25.71 -18.69
CA PRO A 146 26.19 25.35 -19.69
C PRO A 146 25.91 23.92 -20.18
N ALA A 147 25.93 23.72 -21.49
CA ALA A 147 25.88 22.40 -22.11
C ALA A 147 27.16 21.63 -21.79
N PRO A 148 27.09 20.32 -21.47
CA PRO A 148 28.29 19.50 -21.39
C PRO A 148 28.89 19.33 -22.79
N SER A 149 30.16 19.71 -22.95
CA SER A 149 30.96 19.39 -24.13
C SER A 149 31.17 17.88 -24.20
N VAL A 150 30.62 17.25 -25.23
CA VAL A 150 30.96 15.88 -25.62
C VAL A 150 32.34 15.96 -26.27
N ASP A 151 33.34 15.46 -25.57
CA ASP A 151 34.66 15.20 -26.13
C ASP A 151 34.55 13.88 -26.91
N SER A 152 34.57 13.99 -28.24
CA SER A 152 34.70 12.86 -29.14
C SER A 152 36.18 12.50 -29.21
N SER A 153 36.54 11.35 -28.65
CA SER A 153 37.78 10.67 -29.02
C SER A 153 37.38 9.35 -29.67
N GLU A 154 37.32 9.38 -31.01
CA GLU A 154 37.40 8.21 -31.87
C GLU A 154 38.66 7.40 -31.55
N ASP A 155 38.50 6.14 -31.17
CA ASP A 155 39.55 5.12 -31.23
C ASP A 155 39.10 4.07 -32.28
N GLU A 156 39.74 4.14 -33.46
CA GLU A 156 39.71 3.08 -34.47
C GLU A 156 40.44 1.82 -33.96
N PRO A 157 39.94 0.62 -34.29
CA PRO A 157 40.80 -0.55 -34.41
C PRO A 157 41.01 -0.95 -35.88
N ASP A 158 42.28 -0.92 -36.27
CA ASP A 158 42.88 -1.39 -37.54
C ASP A 158 42.49 -2.84 -37.92
N ASP A 159 42.43 -3.07 -39.24
CA ASP A 159 42.21 -4.34 -39.94
C ASP A 159 43.26 -5.43 -39.62
N GLU A 160 42.81 -6.70 -39.52
CA GLU A 160 43.43 -7.91 -40.14
C GLU A 160 42.50 -9.14 -40.09
#